data_AF-A0A976DV87-F1
#
_entry.id   AF-A0A976DV87-F1
#
_cell.length_a   1.000
_cell.length_b   1.000
_cell.length_c   1.000
_cell.angle_alpha   90.00
_cell.angle_beta   90.00
_cell.angle_gamma   90.00
#
_symmetry.space_group_name_H-M   'P 1'
#
loop_
_entity.id
_entity.type
_entity.pdbx_description
1 polymer ?
#
loop_
_entity_poly.entity_id
_entity_poly.type
_entity_poly.pdbx_seq_one_letter_code
_entity_poly.pdbx_strand_id
1 'polypeptide(L)'
;MSSTAFAQPEVIRCLAPEVPITDLPEAVLAEYRAEIAAEFEAYFAELSHHIACLDTERNRALSEARVATEAYSTFLNIPPAQKDLP
;
A
#
# COMPACT_ATOMS: atom_id res chain seq x y z
N MET A 1 -13.50 12.38 -26.88
CA MET A 1 -13.24 10.95 -26.60
C MET A 1 -13.11 10.82 -25.11
N SER A 2 -14.11 10.25 -24.44
CA SER A 2 -14.10 10.09 -22.98
C SER A 2 -13.24 8.89 -22.61
N SER A 3 -12.13 9.11 -21.92
CA SER A 3 -11.36 8.03 -21.30
C SER A 3 -12.18 7.46 -20.15
N THR A 4 -12.77 6.29 -20.36
CA THR A 4 -13.28 5.44 -19.28
C THR A 4 -12.07 4.95 -18.49
N ALA A 5 -11.83 5.54 -17.32
CA ALA A 5 -10.93 4.98 -16.33
C ALA A 5 -11.60 3.69 -15.81
N PHE A 6 -11.15 2.54 -16.29
CA PHE A 6 -11.51 1.27 -15.68
C PHE A 6 -10.94 1.26 -14.27
N ALA A 7 -11.80 1.27 -13.25
CA ALA A 7 -11.41 0.94 -11.89
C ALA A 7 -10.91 -0.52 -11.92
N GLN A 8 -9.59 -0.68 -11.95
CA GLN A 8 -8.95 -1.99 -11.82
C GLN A 8 -9.34 -2.57 -10.46
N PRO A 9 -9.62 -3.88 -10.35
CA PRO A 9 -9.92 -4.50 -9.07
C PRO A 9 -8.78 -4.20 -8.09
N GLU A 10 -9.14 -3.83 -6.87
CA GLU A 10 -8.20 -3.50 -5.82
C GLU A 10 -7.37 -4.76 -5.50
N VAL A 11 -6.20 -4.88 -6.13
CA VAL A 11 -5.24 -5.93 -5.81
C VAL A 11 -4.77 -5.62 -4.39
N ILE A 12 -5.14 -6.44 -3.42
CA ILE A 12 -4.62 -6.32 -2.07
C ILE A 12 -3.12 -6.62 -2.15
N ARG A 13 -2.29 -5.57 -2.23
CA ARG A 13 -0.84 -5.70 -2.48
C ARG A 13 -0.05 -6.01 -1.22
N CYS A 14 -0.49 -5.54 -0.06
CA CYS A 14 0.21 -5.70 1.21
C CYS A 14 -0.75 -6.30 2.24
N LEU A 15 -0.91 -7.61 2.23
CA LEU A 15 -1.66 -8.32 3.28
C LEU A 15 -0.87 -8.24 4.60
N ALA A 16 -1.57 -7.96 5.70
CA ALA A 16 -0.98 -8.01 7.03
C ALA A 16 -0.81 -9.47 7.46
N PRO A 17 0.28 -9.81 8.16
CA PRO A 17 0.44 -11.14 8.75
C PRO A 17 -0.59 -11.36 9.87
N GLU A 18 -0.91 -12.62 10.12
CA GLU A 18 -1.77 -13.02 11.24
C GLU A 18 -1.00 -12.87 12.56
N VAL A 19 -1.64 -12.32 13.59
CA VAL A 19 -1.02 -12.12 14.89
C VAL A 19 -1.04 -13.45 15.66
N PRO A 20 0.10 -13.92 16.20
CA PRO A 20 0.13 -15.13 17.02
C PRO A 20 -0.78 -15.06 18.25
N ILE A 21 -1.29 -16.21 18.68
CA ILE A 21 -2.14 -16.31 19.88
C ILE A 21 -1.30 -16.02 21.13
N THR A 22 -1.79 -15.14 22.01
CA THR A 22 -1.06 -14.70 23.22
C THR A 22 -1.63 -15.26 24.53
N ASP A 23 -2.84 -15.83 24.54
CA ASP A 23 -3.57 -16.25 25.74
C ASP A 23 -3.53 -17.77 25.98
N LEU A 24 -2.35 -18.37 25.84
CA LEU A 24 -2.16 -19.81 26.05
C LEU A 24 -2.01 -20.16 27.55
N PRO A 25 -2.53 -21.32 28.00
CA PRO A 25 -2.31 -21.80 29.37
C PRO A 25 -0.82 -22.00 29.67
N GLU A 26 -0.41 -21.78 30.92
CA GLU A 26 1.01 -21.86 31.31
C GLU A 26 1.65 -23.23 31.04
N ALA A 27 0.87 -24.31 31.18
CA ALA A 27 1.35 -25.66 30.83
C ALA A 27 1.71 -25.77 29.33
N VAL A 28 0.90 -25.17 28.45
CA VAL A 28 1.14 -25.14 27.00
C VAL A 28 2.36 -24.26 26.70
N LEU A 29 2.47 -23.09 27.34
CA LEU A 29 3.65 -22.23 27.20
C LEU A 29 4.95 -22.91 27.62
N ALA A 30 4.91 -23.73 28.68
CA ALA A 30 6.07 -24.45 29.17
C ALA A 30 6.46 -25.62 28.25
N GLU A 31 5.47 -26.35 27.74
CA GLU A 31 5.67 -27.50 26.86
C GLU A 31 6.17 -27.08 25.46
N TYR A 32 5.62 -26.00 24.89
CA TYR A 32 5.85 -25.56 23.51
C TYR A 32 6.62 -24.24 23.39
N ARG A 33 7.47 -23.92 24.37
CA ARG A 33 8.16 -22.62 24.44
C ARG A 33 8.97 -22.31 23.17
N ALA A 34 9.62 -23.31 22.59
CA ALA A 34 10.49 -23.12 21.44
C ALA A 34 9.68 -22.85 20.16
N GLU A 35 8.59 -23.61 19.97
CA GLU A 35 7.66 -23.47 18.85
C GLU A 35 6.97 -22.11 18.89
N ILE A 36 6.47 -21.70 20.06
CA ILE A 36 5.84 -20.40 20.25
C ILE A 36 6.85 -19.28 19.99
N ALA A 37 8.08 -19.39 20.50
CA ALA A 37 9.11 -18.39 20.20
C ALA A 37 9.39 -18.27 18.69
N ALA A 38 9.48 -19.39 17.98
CA ALA A 38 9.67 -19.40 16.53
C ALA A 38 8.48 -18.80 15.78
N GLU A 39 7.24 -19.00 16.23
CA GLU A 39 6.04 -18.39 15.65
C GLU A 39 6.07 -16.86 15.76
N PHE A 40 6.46 -16.33 16.92
CA PHE A 40 6.62 -14.88 17.10
C PHE A 40 7.75 -14.31 16.24
N GLU A 41 8.88 -15.00 16.14
CA GLU A 41 9.98 -14.60 15.25
C GLU A 41 9.53 -14.56 13.78
N ALA A 42 8.78 -15.58 13.34
CA ALA A 42 8.20 -15.63 12.00
C ALA A 42 7.24 -14.46 11.76
N TYR A 43 6.33 -14.17 12.70
CA TYR A 43 5.43 -13.02 12.62
C TYR A 43 6.17 -11.69 12.42
N PHE A 44 7.25 -11.45 13.17
CA PHE A 44 8.01 -10.20 13.02
C PHE A 44 8.81 -10.12 11.72
N ALA A 45 9.28 -11.26 11.19
CA ALA A 45 9.86 -11.31 9.85
C ALA A 45 8.82 -10.93 8.79
N GLU A 46 7.63 -11.52 8.84
CA GLU A 46 6.53 -11.19 7.93
C GLU A 46 6.03 -9.75 8.08
N LEU A 47 5.95 -9.25 9.31
CA LEU A 47 5.58 -7.85 9.59
C LEU A 47 6.58 -6.88 8.96
N SER A 48 7.87 -7.21 9.00
CA SER A 48 8.91 -6.40 8.35
C SER A 48 8.69 -6.35 6.82
N HIS A 49 8.36 -7.49 6.20
CA HIS A 49 7.99 -7.55 4.78
C HIS A 49 6.72 -6.74 4.47
N HIS A 50 5.70 -6.82 5.32
CA HIS A 50 4.48 -6.06 5.19
C HIS A 50 4.73 -4.55 5.20
N ILE A 51 5.53 -4.05 6.15
CA ILE A 51 5.90 -2.63 6.22
C ILE A 51 6.65 -2.18 4.96
N ALA A 52 7.62 -2.97 4.50
CA ALA A 52 8.37 -2.65 3.28
C ALA A 52 7.46 -2.58 2.03
N CYS A 53 6.45 -3.45 1.96
CA CYS A 53 5.41 -3.38 0.94
C CYS A 53 4.62 -2.07 1.03
N LEU A 54 4.13 -1.70 2.22
CA LEU A 54 3.37 -0.46 2.42
C LEU A 54 4.19 0.79 2.05
N ASP A 55 5.48 0.81 2.40
CA ASP A 55 6.37 1.91 2.03
C ASP A 55 6.54 2.02 0.51
N THR A 56 6.62 0.88 -0.19
CA THR A 56 6.68 0.84 -1.66
C THR A 56 5.39 1.39 -2.28
N GLU A 57 4.22 0.98 -1.78
CA GLU A 57 2.93 1.48 -2.26
C GLU A 57 2.75 2.97 -2.00
N ARG A 58 3.19 3.46 -0.83
CA ARG A 58 3.21 4.90 -0.52
C ARG A 58 4.06 5.65 -1.55
N ASN A 59 5.25 5.16 -1.84
CA ASN A 59 6.15 5.80 -2.80
C ASN A 59 5.56 5.82 -4.20
N ARG A 60 4.93 4.71 -4.64
CA ARG A 60 4.20 4.63 -5.92
C ARG A 60 3.09 5.67 -6.00
N ALA A 61 2.22 5.73 -4.99
CA ALA A 61 1.10 6.67 -4.95
C ALA A 61 1.58 8.14 -4.98
N LEU A 62 2.65 8.46 -4.26
CA LEU A 62 3.25 9.80 -4.29
C LEU A 62 3.83 10.14 -5.67
N SER A 63 4.45 9.18 -6.35
CA SER A 63 4.94 9.37 -7.71
C SER A 63 3.80 9.66 -8.69
N GLU A 64 2.71 8.89 -8.62
CA GLU A 64 1.52 9.07 -9.46
C GLU A 64 0.87 10.44 -9.21
N ALA A 65 0.76 10.86 -7.95
CA ALA A 65 0.24 12.17 -7.58
C ALA A 65 1.09 13.33 -8.17
N ARG A 66 2.42 13.19 -8.20
CA ARG A 66 3.31 14.18 -8.84
C ARG A 66 3.02 14.29 -10.32
N VAL A 67 2.95 13.17 -11.04
CA VAL A 67 2.66 13.15 -12.48
C VAL A 67 1.29 13.79 -12.77
N ALA A 68 0.27 13.46 -11.98
CA ALA A 68 -1.06 14.07 -12.11
C ALA A 68 -1.03 15.59 -11.87
N THR A 69 -0.24 16.04 -10.88
CA THR A 69 -0.08 17.46 -10.57
C THR A 69 0.60 18.22 -11.71
N GLU A 70 1.65 17.64 -12.31
CA GLU A 70 2.35 18.23 -13.46
C GLU A 70 1.43 18.33 -14.68
N ALA A 71 0.65 17.28 -14.96
CA ALA A 71 -0.34 17.29 -16.03
C ALA A 71 -1.40 18.38 -15.81
N TYR A 72 -1.91 18.51 -14.58
CA TYR A 72 -2.89 19.54 -14.23
C TYR A 72 -2.31 20.95 -14.33
N SER A 73 -1.07 21.16 -13.86
CA SER A 73 -0.36 22.42 -14.01
C SER A 73 -0.18 22.79 -15.49
N THR A 74 0.19 21.82 -16.33
CA THR A 74 0.31 22.03 -17.78
C THR A 74 -1.01 22.48 -18.38
N PHE A 75 -2.11 21.79 -18.03
CA PHE A 75 -3.46 22.15 -18.48
C PHE A 75 -3.84 23.58 -18.10
N LEU A 76 -3.59 24.00 -16.86
CA LEU A 76 -3.91 25.36 -16.38
C LEU A 76 -3.11 26.45 -17.10
N ASN A 77 -1.94 26.12 -17.64
CA ASN A 77 -1.09 27.06 -18.36
C ASN A 77 -1.37 27.12 -19.88
N ILE A 78 -2.37 26.38 -20.38
CA ILE A 78 -2.78 26.46 -21.79
C ILE A 78 -3.50 27.80 -22.00
N PRO A 79 -3.01 28.70 -22.87
CA PRO A 79 -3.71 29.93 -23.17
C PRO A 79 -5.09 29.63 -23.78
N PRO A 80 -6.13 30.41 -23.43
CA PRO A 80 -7.44 30.24 -24.05
C PRO A 80 -7.29 30.44 -25.56
N ALA A 81 -7.94 29.57 -26.34
CA ALA A 81 -7.97 29.72 -27.79
C ALA A 81 -8.49 31.11 -28.15
N GLN A 82 -7.75 31.82 -29.00
CA GLN A 82 -8.18 33.11 -29.52
C GLN A 82 -9.49 32.88 -30.28
N LYS A 83 -10.60 33.34 -29.71
CA LYS A 83 -11.87 33.36 -30.40
C LYS A 83 -11.73 34.44 -31.46
N ASP A 84 -11.58 34.03 -32.72
CA ASP A 84 -11.62 34.95 -33.86
C ASP A 84 -12.88 35.81 -33.73
N LEU A 85 -12.67 37.08 -33.41
CA LEU A 85 -13.74 38.09 -33.35
C LEU A 85 -13.97 38.57 -34.79
N PRO A 86 -15.23 38.58 -35.27
CA PRO A 86 -15.57 39.13 -36.58
C PRO A 86 -15.32 40.64 -36.68
#